data_AF-A0A962AIP7-F1
#
_entry.id   AF-A0A962AIP7-F1
#
_cell.length_a   1.000
_cell.length_b   1.000
_cell.length_c   1.000
_cell.angle_alpha   90.00
_cell.angle_beta   90.00
_cell.angle_gamma   90.00
#
_symmetry.space_group_name_H-M   'P 1'
#
loop_
_entity.id
_entity.type
_entity.pdbx_description
1 polymer ?
#
loop_
_entity_poly.entity_id
_entity_poly.type
_entity_poly.pdbx_seq_one_letter_code
_entity_poly.pdbx_strand_id
1 'polypeptide(L)'
;MSLSDISVDNGRSAAAVWALAPLLMLGPLLSCGIPGVMAPLFIGCALVAVSIDSWQRRARPDIDRGLATLFGAFLAFGIASIVWSINPEHVLPKTIQLILNFGASALLVPVIGRMGTADFKRIGVFLMIGLGLGLAMYLSEVADGFKFYDLLRGGSDHDPIDSKQNKAVVLSALWLYLAFAFFFLRAGWRKRVIFVLAAACVIGITIFTHSASAQVVLLAVIALTPALLLFPARTGALLTLAVSGLIVATMPMIALEIDARVEWRNSSVLNDSIKSRIEIWDQAARRTREKTFLGWGLDSARAMPNRGELSYLAATRPYARYIHHLHPHNGPLQIWFETGAAGAAMLVFLFALFARRLCAWRDTTGARFGTFIWAVAFLYTLSIWGIWQTWFVSTLCFAGVAAYAGMRRLALEHSAVR
;
A
#
# COMPACT_ATOMS: atom_id res chain seq x y z
N MET A 1 -23.18 5.60 22.59
CA MET A 1 -22.24 6.23 23.54
C MET A 1 -22.69 7.68 23.69
N SER A 2 -23.01 8.09 24.92
CA SER A 2 -23.63 9.38 25.27
C SER A 2 -22.74 10.57 24.91
N LEU A 3 -23.35 11.69 24.51
CA LEU A 3 -22.71 12.93 24.00
C LEU A 3 -22.04 13.80 25.08
N SER A 4 -21.92 13.33 26.32
CA SER A 4 -21.42 14.13 27.47
C SER A 4 -19.91 14.10 27.70
N ASP A 5 -19.13 13.27 26.98
CA ASP A 5 -17.68 13.10 27.23
C ASP A 5 -16.76 14.00 26.36
N ILE A 6 -17.31 14.95 25.59
CA ILE A 6 -16.58 15.59 24.48
C ILE A 6 -15.73 16.81 24.90
N SER A 7 -15.87 17.35 26.12
CA SER A 7 -15.27 18.66 26.46
C SER A 7 -13.96 18.66 27.26
N VAL A 8 -13.38 17.51 27.64
CA VAL A 8 -12.18 17.46 28.52
C VAL A 8 -10.88 16.98 27.82
N ASP A 9 -10.93 16.51 26.56
CA ASP A 9 -9.84 15.65 26.03
C ASP A 9 -8.79 16.30 25.09
N ASN A 10 -8.88 17.62 24.83
CA ASN A 10 -8.06 18.28 23.78
C ASN A 10 -6.53 18.23 24.01
N GLY A 11 -6.07 18.01 25.24
CA GLY A 11 -4.65 17.95 25.58
C GLY A 11 -4.02 16.55 25.52
N ARG A 12 -4.83 15.49 25.70
CA ARG A 12 -4.30 14.11 25.80
C ARG A 12 -4.02 13.55 24.42
N SER A 13 -5.00 13.58 23.51
CA SER A 13 -4.85 13.09 22.15
C SER A 13 -3.76 13.78 21.30
N ALA A 14 -3.42 15.03 21.64
CA ALA A 14 -2.40 15.80 20.94
C ALA A 14 -1.02 15.12 20.94
N ALA A 15 -0.61 14.51 22.05
CA ALA A 15 0.71 13.89 22.17
C ALA A 15 0.86 12.63 21.29
N ALA A 16 -0.21 11.83 21.16
CA ALA A 16 -0.22 10.68 20.26
C ALA A 16 -0.11 11.11 18.78
N VAL A 17 -0.69 12.26 18.41
CA VAL A 17 -0.55 12.82 17.06
C VAL A 17 0.89 13.28 16.79
N TRP A 18 1.54 13.90 17.77
CA TRP A 18 2.95 14.29 17.64
C TRP A 18 3.88 13.08 17.47
N ALA A 19 3.58 11.95 18.12
CA ALA A 19 4.31 10.71 17.90
C ALA A 19 4.19 10.17 16.46
N LEU A 20 3.10 10.49 15.75
CA LEU A 20 2.90 10.15 14.35
C LEU A 20 3.50 11.18 13.38
N ALA A 21 3.88 12.37 13.85
CA ALA A 21 4.39 13.44 12.98
C ALA A 21 5.61 13.03 12.16
N PRO A 22 6.63 12.32 12.70
CA PRO A 22 7.78 11.88 11.90
C PRO A 22 7.39 10.99 10.73
N LEU A 23 6.48 10.04 10.94
CA LEU A 23 5.95 9.19 9.87
C LEU A 23 5.22 9.99 8.79
N LEU A 24 4.35 10.91 9.20
CA LEU A 24 3.53 11.70 8.29
C LEU A 24 4.37 12.70 7.46
N MET A 25 5.40 13.29 8.08
CA MET A 25 6.24 14.33 7.49
C MET A 25 7.46 13.77 6.74
N LEU A 26 8.14 12.76 7.28
CA LEU A 26 9.38 12.25 6.71
C LEU A 26 9.17 11.10 5.74
N GLY A 27 7.99 10.44 5.76
CA GLY A 27 7.71 9.28 4.92
C GLY A 27 8.03 9.49 3.43
N PRO A 28 7.44 10.51 2.75
CA PRO A 28 7.70 10.76 1.34
C PRO A 28 9.16 11.13 1.06
N LEU A 29 9.76 11.96 1.91
CA LEU A 29 11.16 12.38 1.77
C LEU A 29 12.10 11.18 1.84
N LEU A 30 11.99 10.36 2.90
CA LEU A 30 12.87 9.21 3.11
C LEU A 30 12.66 8.13 2.05
N SER A 31 11.46 8.07 1.47
CA SER A 31 11.17 7.13 0.39
C SER A 31 11.90 7.39 -0.91
N CYS A 32 12.43 8.61 -1.11
CA CYS A 32 13.22 8.95 -2.28
C CYS A 32 14.55 8.17 -2.28
N GLY A 33 15.26 8.10 -1.16
CA GLY A 33 16.57 7.43 -1.07
C GLY A 33 16.52 6.03 -0.43
N ILE A 34 15.80 5.88 0.70
CA ILE A 34 15.80 4.66 1.51
C ILE A 34 14.36 4.26 1.90
N PRO A 35 13.56 3.76 0.95
CA PRO A 35 12.20 3.27 1.22
C PRO A 35 12.14 2.24 2.35
N GLY A 36 13.22 1.47 2.56
CA GLY A 36 13.35 0.52 3.66
C GLY A 36 13.05 1.10 5.05
N VAL A 37 13.27 2.41 5.25
CA VAL A 37 13.01 3.13 6.51
C VAL A 37 11.51 3.25 6.83
N MET A 38 10.63 3.13 5.84
CA MET A 38 9.18 3.19 6.07
C MET A 38 8.68 2.16 7.09
N ALA A 39 9.32 0.98 7.13
CA ALA A 39 8.95 -0.06 8.10
C ALA A 39 9.28 0.31 9.55
N PRO A 40 10.55 0.56 9.93
CA PRO A 40 10.85 0.97 11.29
C PRO A 40 10.18 2.30 11.66
N LEU A 41 10.01 3.23 10.72
CA LEU A 41 9.33 4.50 10.97
C LEU A 41 7.85 4.29 11.33
N PHE A 42 7.13 3.49 10.54
CA PHE A 42 5.71 3.18 10.83
C PHE A 42 5.56 2.46 12.16
N ILE A 43 6.33 1.38 12.37
CA ILE A 43 6.25 0.57 13.59
C ILE A 43 6.61 1.42 14.81
N GLY A 44 7.72 2.16 14.76
CA GLY A 44 8.19 3.00 15.86
C GLY A 44 7.18 4.09 16.23
N CYS A 45 6.71 4.87 15.26
CA CYS A 45 5.70 5.91 15.49
C CYS A 45 4.38 5.33 16.04
N ALA A 46 3.93 4.17 15.53
CA ALA A 46 2.73 3.51 16.02
C ALA A 46 2.87 3.07 17.47
N LEU A 47 3.99 2.41 17.83
CA LEU A 47 4.23 1.95 19.19
C LEU A 47 4.34 3.11 20.18
N VAL A 48 5.01 4.21 19.81
CA VAL A 48 5.09 5.41 20.66
C VAL A 48 3.70 6.03 20.84
N ALA A 49 2.91 6.19 19.76
CA ALA A 49 1.56 6.73 19.84
C ALA A 49 0.64 5.87 20.73
N VAL A 50 0.70 4.55 20.59
CA VAL A 50 -0.06 3.58 21.41
C VAL A 50 0.38 3.64 22.87
N SER A 51 1.68 3.78 23.13
CA SER A 51 2.23 3.86 24.49
C SER A 51 1.77 5.15 25.19
N ILE A 52 1.81 6.28 24.49
CA ILE A 52 1.32 7.57 25.00
C ILE A 52 -0.17 7.49 25.31
N ASP A 53 -0.99 6.99 24.37
CA ASP A 53 -2.43 6.84 24.58
C ASP A 53 -2.75 5.92 25.76
N SER A 54 -2.04 4.79 25.90
CA SER A 54 -2.22 3.85 27.01
C SER A 54 -1.83 4.47 28.35
N TRP A 55 -0.70 5.20 28.39
CA TRP A 55 -0.23 5.90 29.58
C TRP A 55 -1.20 6.98 30.04
N GLN A 56 -1.69 7.81 29.11
CA GLN A 56 -2.64 8.88 29.41
C GLN A 56 -3.99 8.34 29.89
N ARG A 57 -4.44 7.21 29.35
CA ARG A 57 -5.65 6.52 29.78
C ARG A 57 -5.46 5.72 31.07
N ARG A 58 -4.21 5.52 31.53
CA ARG A 58 -3.85 4.59 32.62
C ARG A 58 -4.47 3.21 32.41
N ALA A 59 -4.47 2.75 31.17
CA ALA A 59 -5.11 1.50 30.74
C ALA A 59 -4.20 0.73 29.79
N ARG A 60 -4.47 -0.57 29.62
CA ARG A 60 -3.77 -1.37 28.63
C ARG A 60 -4.12 -0.90 27.21
N PRO A 61 -3.22 -1.10 26.22
CA PRO A 61 -3.54 -0.80 24.84
C PRO A 61 -4.72 -1.65 24.37
N ASP A 62 -5.70 -1.01 23.75
CA ASP A 62 -6.78 -1.71 23.06
C ASP A 62 -6.28 -2.21 21.70
N ILE A 63 -6.85 -3.31 21.23
CA ILE A 63 -6.56 -3.85 19.90
C ILE A 63 -7.85 -4.00 19.10
N ASP A 64 -7.82 -3.66 17.82
CA ASP A 64 -8.92 -3.97 16.91
C ASP A 64 -9.02 -5.50 16.74
N ARG A 65 -10.00 -6.10 17.42
CA ARG A 65 -10.21 -7.56 17.45
C ARG A 65 -10.41 -8.15 16.06
N GLY A 66 -11.06 -7.42 15.15
CA GLY A 66 -11.31 -7.89 13.79
C GLY A 66 -10.02 -8.02 13.00
N LEU A 67 -9.18 -6.98 13.01
CA LEU A 67 -7.86 -7.00 12.38
C LEU A 67 -6.93 -8.01 13.05
N ALA A 68 -6.89 -8.03 14.39
CA ALA A 68 -6.05 -8.95 15.14
C ALA A 68 -6.36 -10.43 14.85
N THR A 69 -7.64 -10.79 14.77
CA THR A 69 -8.05 -12.18 14.49
C THR A 69 -7.62 -12.60 13.08
N LEU A 70 -7.81 -11.73 12.08
CA LEU A 70 -7.51 -12.04 10.68
C LEU A 70 -6.01 -12.07 10.41
N PHE A 71 -5.30 -11.04 10.87
CA PHE A 71 -3.85 -11.02 10.76
C PHE A 71 -3.24 -12.16 11.56
N GLY A 72 -3.75 -12.44 12.76
CA GLY A 72 -3.33 -13.59 13.56
C GLY A 72 -3.53 -14.92 12.83
N ALA A 73 -4.68 -15.12 12.19
CA ALA A 73 -4.93 -16.32 11.40
C ALA A 73 -3.97 -16.43 10.20
N PHE A 74 -3.78 -15.33 9.43
CA PHE A 74 -2.86 -15.32 8.30
C PHE A 74 -1.42 -15.58 8.71
N LEU A 75 -0.98 -14.97 9.82
CA LEU A 75 0.36 -15.16 10.38
C LEU A 75 0.53 -16.59 10.91
N ALA A 76 -0.47 -17.17 11.56
CA ALA A 76 -0.43 -18.56 12.01
C ALA A 76 -0.28 -19.52 10.82
N PHE A 77 -1.01 -19.28 9.73
CA PHE A 77 -0.84 -20.04 8.48
C PHE A 77 0.56 -19.83 7.87
N GLY A 78 1.05 -18.59 7.85
CA GLY A 78 2.40 -18.25 7.41
C GLY A 78 3.49 -18.98 8.22
N ILE A 79 3.35 -19.06 9.55
CA ILE A 79 4.26 -19.82 10.42
C ILE A 79 4.16 -21.32 10.14
N ALA A 80 2.95 -21.86 10.01
CA ALA A 80 2.76 -23.27 9.67
C ALA A 80 3.47 -23.64 8.35
N SER A 81 3.58 -22.68 7.42
CA SER A 81 4.25 -22.87 6.15
C SER A 81 5.74 -23.22 6.23
N ILE A 82 6.39 -23.05 7.38
CA ILE A 82 7.74 -23.57 7.66
C ILE A 82 7.83 -25.06 7.29
N VAL A 83 6.78 -25.84 7.54
CA VAL A 83 6.78 -27.30 7.37
C VAL A 83 6.90 -27.73 5.90
N TRP A 84 6.40 -26.92 4.95
CA TRP A 84 6.41 -27.26 3.52
C TRP A 84 7.13 -26.24 2.63
N SER A 85 7.70 -25.19 3.24
CA SER A 85 8.42 -24.14 2.53
C SER A 85 9.65 -24.72 1.86
N ILE A 86 9.93 -24.26 0.64
CA ILE A 86 11.21 -24.51 -0.03
C ILE A 86 12.36 -23.74 0.64
N ASN A 87 12.03 -22.74 1.46
CA ASN A 87 12.97 -21.85 2.12
C ASN A 87 12.51 -21.58 3.58
N PRO A 88 12.54 -22.58 4.45
CA PRO A 88 12.00 -22.48 5.82
C PRO A 88 12.74 -21.46 6.69
N GLU A 89 14.04 -21.25 6.46
CA GLU A 89 14.88 -20.33 7.24
C GLU A 89 14.47 -18.85 7.12
N HIS A 90 13.82 -18.47 6.03
CA HIS A 90 13.34 -17.11 5.81
C HIS A 90 11.91 -16.86 6.32
N VAL A 91 11.13 -17.92 6.58
CA VAL A 91 9.72 -17.80 7.00
C VAL A 91 9.60 -17.10 8.36
N LEU A 92 10.41 -17.50 9.34
CA LEU A 92 10.31 -16.93 10.70
C LEU A 92 10.73 -15.44 10.74
N PRO A 93 11.89 -15.02 10.20
CA PRO A 93 12.24 -13.61 10.08
C PRO A 93 11.17 -12.79 9.35
N LYS A 94 10.60 -13.32 8.26
CA LYS A 94 9.53 -12.64 7.53
C LYS A 94 8.27 -12.49 8.38
N THR A 95 7.86 -13.55 9.06
CA THR A 95 6.68 -13.54 9.92
C THR A 95 6.81 -12.53 11.05
N ILE A 96 7.98 -12.43 11.71
CA ILE A 96 8.22 -11.42 12.76
C ILE A 96 8.01 -10.00 12.20
N GLN A 97 8.55 -9.72 11.01
CA GLN A 97 8.35 -8.43 10.35
C GLN A 97 6.86 -8.14 10.06
N LEU A 98 6.09 -9.15 9.66
CA LEU A 98 4.65 -9.01 9.42
C LEU A 98 3.85 -8.86 10.73
N ILE A 99 4.21 -9.60 11.80
CA ILE A 99 3.63 -9.46 13.15
C ILE A 99 3.75 -8.01 13.62
N LEU A 100 4.94 -7.42 13.50
CA LEU A 100 5.17 -6.03 13.94
C LEU A 100 4.32 -5.03 13.15
N ASN A 101 4.19 -5.20 11.83
CA ASN A 101 3.39 -4.32 10.97
C ASN A 101 1.89 -4.43 11.20
N PHE A 102 1.38 -5.66 11.21
CA PHE A 102 -0.03 -5.94 11.42
C PHE A 102 -0.47 -5.62 12.84
N GLY A 103 0.38 -5.93 13.83
CA GLY A 103 0.19 -5.54 15.23
C GLY A 103 0.16 -4.03 15.41
N ALA A 104 1.13 -3.30 14.85
CA ALA A 104 1.15 -1.83 14.89
C ALA A 104 -0.14 -1.24 14.32
N SER A 105 -0.64 -1.77 13.19
CA SER A 105 -1.91 -1.34 12.59
C SER A 105 -3.12 -1.60 13.49
N ALA A 106 -3.23 -2.84 14.01
CA ALA A 106 -4.36 -3.24 14.84
C ALA A 106 -4.43 -2.47 16.18
N LEU A 107 -3.27 -2.08 16.72
CA LEU A 107 -3.16 -1.25 17.93
C LEU A 107 -3.42 0.24 17.66
N LEU A 108 -3.04 0.74 16.48
CA LEU A 108 -3.18 2.17 16.15
C LEU A 108 -4.61 2.56 15.77
N VAL A 109 -5.42 1.62 15.26
CA VAL A 109 -6.83 1.87 14.90
C VAL A 109 -7.67 2.37 16.10
N PRO A 110 -7.67 1.74 17.28
CA PRO A 110 -8.34 2.26 18.47
C PRO A 110 -7.86 3.65 18.91
N VAL A 111 -6.54 3.94 18.80
CA VAL A 111 -5.96 5.24 19.15
C VAL A 111 -6.53 6.34 18.25
N ILE A 112 -6.51 6.14 16.94
CA ILE A 112 -7.16 7.06 15.97
C ILE A 112 -8.68 7.11 16.22
N GLY A 113 -9.24 6.00 16.68
CA GLY A 113 -10.64 5.87 17.07
C GLY A 113 -11.07 6.81 18.19
N ARG A 114 -10.13 7.37 18.96
CA ARG A 114 -10.39 8.32 20.04
C ARG A 114 -10.04 9.77 19.69
N MET A 115 -9.37 10.01 18.57
CA MET A 115 -8.93 11.35 18.17
C MET A 115 -10.11 12.28 17.86
N GLY A 116 -9.91 13.56 18.18
CA GLY A 116 -10.86 14.63 17.94
C GLY A 116 -10.53 15.48 16.71
N THR A 117 -11.36 16.49 16.44
CA THR A 117 -11.22 17.38 15.27
C THR A 117 -9.88 18.13 15.26
N ALA A 118 -9.36 18.53 16.41
CA ALA A 118 -8.06 19.23 16.51
C ALA A 118 -6.89 18.33 16.07
N ASP A 119 -6.95 17.05 16.41
CA ASP A 119 -5.94 16.06 16.05
C ASP A 119 -5.92 15.82 14.54
N PHE A 120 -7.10 15.65 13.95
CA PHE A 120 -7.21 15.47 12.50
C PHE A 120 -6.76 16.70 11.71
N LYS A 121 -6.92 17.91 12.25
CA LYS A 121 -6.33 19.12 11.66
C LYS A 121 -4.79 19.04 11.64
N ARG A 122 -4.17 18.60 12.74
CA ARG A 122 -2.70 18.41 12.83
C ARG A 122 -2.21 17.32 11.88
N ILE A 123 -2.89 16.16 11.85
CA ILE A 123 -2.57 15.06 10.91
C ILE A 123 -2.59 15.57 9.47
N GLY A 124 -3.63 16.32 9.08
CA GLY A 124 -3.71 16.89 7.73
C GLY A 124 -2.53 17.83 7.42
N VAL A 125 -2.12 18.66 8.37
CA VAL A 125 -0.96 19.55 8.20
C VAL A 125 0.33 18.74 8.04
N PHE A 126 0.56 17.73 8.88
CA PHE A 126 1.75 16.88 8.79
C PHE A 126 1.82 16.10 7.49
N LEU A 127 0.69 15.59 6.98
CA LEU A 127 0.60 14.95 5.66
C LEU A 127 1.00 15.90 4.54
N MET A 128 0.51 17.15 4.56
CA MET A 128 0.84 18.13 3.52
C MET A 128 2.28 18.62 3.60
N ILE A 129 2.82 18.80 4.82
CA ILE A 129 4.25 19.09 4.98
C ILE A 129 5.07 17.93 4.41
N GLY A 130 4.71 16.69 4.75
CA GLY A 130 5.44 15.54 4.23
C GLY A 130 5.37 15.39 2.72
N LEU A 131 4.21 15.67 2.12
CA LEU A 131 4.08 15.73 0.67
C LEU A 131 4.99 16.82 0.08
N GLY A 132 5.00 18.01 0.66
CA GLY A 132 5.88 19.11 0.23
C GLY A 132 7.37 18.76 0.33
N LEU A 133 7.79 18.16 1.45
CA LEU A 133 9.16 17.69 1.66
C LEU A 133 9.57 16.60 0.67
N GLY A 134 8.68 15.63 0.42
CA GLY A 134 8.91 14.57 -0.57
C GLY A 134 9.03 15.13 -1.99
N LEU A 135 8.15 16.04 -2.38
CA LEU A 135 8.20 16.69 -3.70
C LEU A 135 9.46 17.53 -3.86
N ALA A 136 9.83 18.31 -2.86
CA ALA A 136 11.07 19.10 -2.89
C ALA A 136 12.30 18.19 -3.03
N MET A 137 12.37 17.12 -2.24
CA MET A 137 13.46 16.14 -2.31
C MET A 137 13.53 15.45 -3.67
N TYR A 138 12.38 15.06 -4.21
CA TYR A 138 12.31 14.42 -5.52
C TYR A 138 12.81 15.35 -6.63
N LEU A 139 12.36 16.61 -6.63
CA LEU A 139 12.80 17.60 -7.62
C LEU A 139 14.29 17.91 -7.49
N SER A 140 14.84 17.97 -6.27
CA SER A 140 16.30 18.11 -6.10
C SER A 140 17.07 16.90 -6.63
N GLU A 141 16.59 15.68 -6.39
CA GLU A 141 17.23 14.47 -6.93
C GLU A 141 17.23 14.45 -8.45
N VAL A 142 16.11 14.83 -9.09
CA VAL A 142 16.04 14.94 -10.54
C VAL A 142 17.05 15.97 -11.07
N ALA A 143 17.15 17.13 -10.41
CA ALA A 143 18.08 18.19 -10.81
C ALA A 143 19.55 17.78 -10.65
N ASP A 144 19.86 17.01 -9.61
CA ASP A 144 21.22 16.56 -9.30
C ASP A 144 21.59 15.22 -9.93
N GLY A 145 20.69 14.57 -10.67
CA GLY A 145 20.94 13.26 -11.29
C GLY A 145 20.95 12.10 -10.29
N PHE A 146 20.14 12.18 -9.23
CA PHE A 146 19.95 11.16 -8.18
C PHE A 146 21.15 10.93 -7.25
N LYS A 147 21.98 11.96 -7.03
CA LYS A 147 23.18 11.86 -6.18
C LYS A 147 22.88 11.44 -4.74
N PHE A 148 21.78 11.88 -4.14
CA PHE A 148 21.49 11.52 -2.75
C PHE A 148 21.02 10.05 -2.66
N TYR A 149 20.22 9.61 -3.63
CA TYR A 149 19.90 8.19 -3.80
C TYR A 149 21.17 7.34 -3.91
N ASP A 150 22.12 7.75 -4.76
CA ASP A 150 23.35 7.01 -4.98
C ASP A 150 24.25 7.02 -3.74
N LEU A 151 24.41 8.17 -3.09
CA LEU A 151 25.19 8.32 -1.86
C LEU A 151 24.73 7.34 -0.77
N LEU A 152 23.41 7.24 -0.57
CA LEU A 152 22.83 6.37 0.46
C LEU A 152 22.93 4.87 0.13
N ARG A 153 23.28 4.54 -1.12
CA ARG A 153 23.49 3.16 -1.58
C ARG A 153 24.94 2.83 -1.89
N GLY A 154 25.87 3.66 -1.43
CA GLY A 154 27.31 3.41 -1.58
C GLY A 154 27.91 3.92 -2.89
N GLY A 155 27.25 4.87 -3.56
CA GLY A 155 27.81 5.62 -4.69
C GLY A 155 27.80 4.91 -6.04
N SER A 156 27.12 3.77 -6.17
CA SER A 156 27.08 3.01 -7.43
C SER A 156 25.93 3.44 -8.34
N ASP A 157 26.26 3.96 -9.52
CA ASP A 157 25.29 4.42 -10.55
C ASP A 157 24.65 3.25 -11.35
N HIS A 158 24.48 2.08 -10.73
CA HIS A 158 24.09 0.85 -11.43
C HIS A 158 22.58 0.67 -11.57
N ASP A 159 21.78 1.37 -10.77
CA ASP A 159 20.32 1.28 -10.88
C ASP A 159 19.83 2.14 -12.06
N PRO A 160 19.01 1.60 -12.98
CA PRO A 160 18.36 2.41 -14.01
C PRO A 160 17.56 3.56 -13.39
N ILE A 161 17.58 4.74 -14.01
CA ILE A 161 16.88 5.95 -13.54
C ILE A 161 15.40 5.66 -13.24
N ASP A 162 14.71 4.90 -14.09
CA ASP A 162 13.33 4.48 -13.89
C ASP A 162 13.11 3.77 -12.54
N SER A 163 14.08 2.94 -12.12
CA SER A 163 14.04 2.23 -10.84
C SER A 163 14.30 3.16 -9.65
N LYS A 164 15.17 4.16 -9.82
CA LYS A 164 15.45 5.19 -8.81
C LYS A 164 14.19 6.04 -8.52
N GLN A 165 13.45 6.39 -9.57
CA GLN A 165 12.31 7.32 -9.49
C GLN A 165 11.00 6.68 -9.01
N ASN A 166 10.72 5.43 -9.39
CA ASN A 166 9.38 4.84 -9.27
C ASN A 166 8.82 4.87 -7.84
N LYS A 167 9.65 4.58 -6.83
CA LYS A 167 9.21 4.54 -5.41
C LYS A 167 8.80 5.91 -4.89
N ALA A 168 9.59 6.94 -5.18
CA ALA A 168 9.34 8.31 -4.74
C ALA A 168 8.03 8.86 -5.31
N VAL A 169 7.81 8.66 -6.62
CA VAL A 169 6.61 9.14 -7.32
C VAL A 169 5.35 8.45 -6.79
N VAL A 170 5.38 7.12 -6.68
CA VAL A 170 4.23 6.32 -6.19
C VAL A 170 3.86 6.68 -4.74
N LEU A 171 4.86 6.87 -3.87
CA LEU A 171 4.62 7.25 -2.48
C LEU A 171 4.17 8.71 -2.33
N SER A 172 4.69 9.62 -3.15
CA SER A 172 4.18 11.00 -3.21
C SER A 172 2.71 11.04 -3.66
N ALA A 173 2.34 10.24 -4.66
CA ALA A 173 0.95 10.09 -5.08
C ALA A 173 0.07 9.50 -3.97
N LEU A 174 0.56 8.50 -3.23
CA LEU A 174 -0.15 7.96 -2.07
C LEU A 174 -0.44 9.03 -1.01
N TRP A 175 0.57 9.85 -0.67
CA TRP A 175 0.39 10.94 0.30
C TRP A 175 -0.61 11.98 -0.18
N LEU A 176 -0.58 12.32 -1.46
CA LEU A 176 -1.58 13.19 -2.08
C LEU A 176 -2.99 12.60 -1.91
N TYR A 177 -3.18 11.32 -2.24
CA TYR A 177 -4.48 10.66 -2.08
C TYR A 177 -4.96 10.67 -0.62
N LEU A 178 -4.08 10.44 0.34
CA LEU A 178 -4.41 10.51 1.77
C LEU A 178 -4.78 11.94 2.21
N ALA A 179 -4.06 12.95 1.71
CA ALA A 179 -4.30 14.36 2.02
C ALA A 179 -5.63 14.88 1.45
N PHE A 180 -6.21 14.23 0.44
CA PHE A 180 -7.49 14.60 -0.17
C PHE A 180 -8.63 14.74 0.86
N ALA A 181 -8.68 13.82 1.82
CA ALA A 181 -9.67 13.85 2.90
C ALA A 181 -9.48 14.97 3.91
N PHE A 182 -8.38 15.74 3.87
CA PHE A 182 -8.07 16.82 4.82
C PHE A 182 -8.01 18.21 4.17
N PHE A 183 -7.57 18.27 2.90
CA PHE A 183 -7.33 19.52 2.18
C PHE A 183 -8.30 19.78 1.03
N PHE A 184 -9.08 18.79 0.60
CA PHE A 184 -10.06 18.98 -0.47
C PHE A 184 -11.49 18.76 -0.01
N LEU A 185 -11.80 17.56 0.47
CA LEU A 185 -13.15 17.19 0.90
C LEU A 185 -13.58 18.04 2.09
N ARG A 186 -14.73 18.73 1.98
CA ARG A 186 -15.28 19.63 3.02
C ARG A 186 -14.27 20.67 3.53
N ALA A 187 -13.26 21.00 2.73
CA ALA A 187 -12.26 22.01 3.07
C ALA A 187 -12.64 23.38 2.46
N GLY A 188 -12.15 24.47 3.07
CA GLY A 188 -12.26 25.81 2.52
C GLY A 188 -11.37 26.02 1.29
N TRP A 189 -11.67 27.03 0.48
CA TRP A 189 -11.06 27.26 -0.84
C TRP A 189 -9.53 27.31 -0.81
N ARG A 190 -8.91 27.95 0.20
CA ARG A 190 -7.44 28.05 0.32
C ARG A 190 -6.77 26.67 0.37
N LYS A 191 -7.33 25.74 1.15
CA LYS A 191 -6.81 24.37 1.24
C LYS A 191 -7.00 23.60 -0.07
N ARG A 192 -8.12 23.82 -0.78
CA ARG A 192 -8.37 23.20 -2.08
C ARG A 192 -7.37 23.67 -3.12
N VAL A 193 -7.04 24.97 -3.16
CA VAL A 193 -6.01 25.50 -4.05
C VAL A 193 -4.66 24.86 -3.77
N ILE A 194 -4.23 24.80 -2.51
CA ILE A 194 -3.00 24.11 -2.10
C ILE A 194 -3.00 22.65 -2.58
N PHE A 195 -4.11 21.94 -2.37
CA PHE A 195 -4.25 20.56 -2.83
C PHE A 195 -4.13 20.43 -4.35
N VAL A 196 -4.80 21.29 -5.11
CA VAL A 196 -4.77 21.26 -6.58
C VAL A 196 -3.37 21.53 -7.12
N LEU A 197 -2.64 22.48 -6.53
CA LEU A 197 -1.24 22.75 -6.90
C LEU A 197 -0.34 21.55 -6.61
N ALA A 198 -0.48 20.93 -5.43
CA ALA A 198 0.25 19.71 -5.09
C ALA A 198 -0.10 18.54 -6.03
N ALA A 199 -1.38 18.39 -6.38
CA ALA A 199 -1.85 17.37 -7.31
C ALA A 199 -1.28 17.60 -8.72
N ALA A 200 -1.29 18.83 -9.21
CA ALA A 200 -0.72 19.19 -10.51
C ALA A 200 0.79 18.87 -10.55
N CYS A 201 1.52 19.13 -9.46
CA CYS A 201 2.94 18.79 -9.35
C CYS A 201 3.17 17.27 -9.41
N VAL A 202 2.44 16.48 -8.61
CA VAL A 202 2.55 15.00 -8.61
C VAL A 202 2.18 14.41 -9.98
N ILE A 203 1.10 14.91 -10.60
CA ILE A 203 0.67 14.47 -11.93
C ILE A 203 1.73 14.81 -12.98
N GLY A 204 2.26 16.04 -12.96
CA GLY A 204 3.34 16.46 -13.84
C GLY A 204 4.54 15.54 -13.71
N ILE A 205 5.04 15.34 -12.48
CA ILE A 205 6.13 14.41 -12.19
C ILE A 205 5.81 13.01 -12.74
N THR A 206 4.64 12.46 -12.48
CA THR A 206 4.26 11.11 -12.93
C THR A 206 4.26 10.98 -14.45
N ILE A 207 3.82 12.01 -15.17
CA ILE A 207 3.81 12.03 -16.64
C ILE A 207 5.23 12.08 -17.18
N PHE A 208 6.09 12.94 -16.62
CA PHE A 208 7.46 13.15 -17.11
C PHE A 208 8.46 12.06 -16.72
N THR A 209 8.15 11.21 -15.74
CA THR A 209 9.11 10.26 -15.17
C THR A 209 9.21 8.91 -15.86
N HIS A 210 8.59 8.73 -17.04
CA HIS A 210 8.58 7.49 -17.85
C HIS A 210 8.27 6.17 -17.08
N SER A 211 7.86 6.24 -15.81
CA SER A 211 7.48 5.08 -15.01
C SER A 211 6.12 4.56 -15.46
N ALA A 212 6.14 3.55 -16.31
CA ALA A 212 4.92 2.92 -16.81
C ALA A 212 3.99 2.43 -15.68
N SER A 213 4.56 2.00 -14.55
CA SER A 213 3.75 1.52 -13.41
C SER A 213 3.00 2.67 -12.74
N ALA A 214 3.66 3.82 -12.53
CA ALA A 214 3.04 4.99 -11.94
C ALA A 214 1.99 5.61 -12.87
N GLN A 215 2.26 5.65 -14.17
CA GLN A 215 1.33 6.15 -15.19
C GLN A 215 0.07 5.28 -15.31
N VAL A 216 0.21 3.95 -15.30
CA VAL A 216 -0.94 3.03 -15.32
C VAL A 216 -1.83 3.22 -14.09
N VAL A 217 -1.22 3.37 -12.90
CA VAL A 217 -2.03 3.61 -11.70
C VAL A 217 -2.69 4.99 -11.73
N LEU A 218 -2.00 6.03 -12.22
CA LEU A 218 -2.60 7.34 -12.42
C LEU A 218 -3.84 7.28 -13.33
N LEU A 219 -3.74 6.60 -14.48
CA LEU A 219 -4.86 6.41 -15.39
C LEU A 219 -6.00 5.62 -14.74
N ALA A 220 -5.68 4.53 -14.02
CA ALA A 220 -6.66 3.75 -13.30
C ALA A 220 -7.37 4.56 -12.20
N VAL A 221 -6.66 5.43 -11.49
CA VAL A 221 -7.21 6.35 -10.49
C VAL A 221 -8.15 7.37 -11.14
N ILE A 222 -7.74 7.96 -12.28
CA ILE A 222 -8.57 8.90 -13.04
C ILE A 222 -9.87 8.22 -13.50
N ALA A 223 -9.79 6.98 -13.99
CA ALA A 223 -10.97 6.23 -14.43
C ALA A 223 -11.87 5.77 -13.27
N LEU A 224 -11.27 5.37 -12.15
CA LEU A 224 -11.99 4.88 -10.98
C LEU A 224 -12.77 5.98 -10.25
N THR A 225 -12.21 7.18 -10.18
CA THR A 225 -12.81 8.31 -9.45
C THR A 225 -14.25 8.62 -9.90
N PRO A 226 -14.55 8.84 -11.20
CA PRO A 226 -15.92 9.04 -11.65
C PRO A 226 -16.78 7.79 -11.46
N ALA A 227 -16.25 6.58 -11.68
CA ALA A 227 -16.98 5.34 -11.46
C ALA A 227 -17.51 5.22 -10.02
N LEU A 228 -16.70 5.58 -9.01
CA LEU A 228 -17.10 5.59 -7.61
C LEU A 228 -18.16 6.67 -7.27
N LEU A 229 -18.28 7.71 -8.11
CA LEU A 229 -19.29 8.75 -7.95
C LEU A 229 -20.63 8.37 -8.58
N LEU A 230 -20.62 7.51 -9.62
CA LEU A 230 -21.84 7.04 -10.31
C LEU A 230 -22.69 6.11 -9.43
N PHE A 231 -22.07 5.38 -8.49
CA PHE A 231 -22.78 4.45 -7.62
C PHE A 231 -23.05 5.02 -6.21
N PRO A 232 -24.12 4.55 -5.53
CA PRO A 232 -24.26 4.75 -4.09
C PRO A 232 -23.02 4.24 -3.35
N ALA A 233 -22.62 4.91 -2.26
CA ALA A 233 -21.37 4.61 -1.55
C ALA A 233 -21.25 3.12 -1.14
N ARG A 234 -22.36 2.51 -0.69
CA ARG A 234 -22.40 1.09 -0.34
C ARG A 234 -22.19 0.19 -1.55
N THR A 235 -22.88 0.47 -2.66
CA THR A 235 -22.76 -0.29 -3.91
C THR A 235 -21.36 -0.16 -4.48
N GLY A 236 -20.79 1.05 -4.51
CA GLY A 236 -19.42 1.29 -4.92
C GLY A 236 -18.42 0.48 -4.08
N ALA A 237 -18.55 0.50 -2.76
CA ALA A 237 -17.70 -0.29 -1.86
C ALA A 237 -17.80 -1.80 -2.13
N LEU A 238 -19.01 -2.33 -2.28
CA LEU A 238 -19.24 -3.75 -2.58
C LEU A 238 -18.65 -4.13 -3.93
N LEU A 239 -18.91 -3.34 -4.99
CA LEU A 239 -18.39 -3.62 -6.33
C LEU A 239 -16.86 -3.58 -6.35
N THR A 240 -16.25 -2.53 -5.78
CA THR A 240 -14.78 -2.43 -5.72
C THR A 240 -14.17 -3.63 -5.00
N LEU A 241 -14.71 -4.02 -3.85
CA LEU A 241 -14.14 -5.11 -3.05
C LEU A 241 -14.43 -6.48 -3.66
N ALA A 242 -15.59 -6.65 -4.31
CA ALA A 242 -15.92 -7.86 -5.07
C ALA A 242 -15.00 -8.02 -6.29
N VAL A 243 -14.74 -6.94 -7.04
CA VAL A 243 -13.80 -6.95 -8.16
C VAL A 243 -12.37 -7.22 -7.69
N SER A 244 -11.91 -6.57 -6.60
CA SER A 244 -10.61 -6.89 -5.99
C SER A 244 -10.53 -8.37 -5.57
N GLY A 245 -11.59 -8.89 -4.94
CA GLY A 245 -11.67 -10.29 -4.52
C GLY A 245 -11.68 -11.26 -5.70
N LEU A 246 -12.39 -10.94 -6.78
CA LEU A 246 -12.39 -11.71 -8.02
C LEU A 246 -11.01 -11.74 -8.66
N ILE A 247 -10.35 -10.58 -8.79
CA ILE A 247 -8.98 -10.47 -9.30
C ILE A 247 -8.04 -11.34 -8.47
N VAL A 248 -8.14 -11.28 -7.13
CA VAL A 248 -7.35 -12.17 -6.27
C VAL A 248 -7.65 -13.62 -6.56
N ALA A 249 -8.92 -14.03 -6.56
CA ALA A 249 -9.32 -15.43 -6.74
C ALA A 249 -8.88 -16.00 -8.11
N THR A 250 -8.80 -15.18 -9.15
CA THR A 250 -8.51 -15.64 -10.52
C THR A 250 -7.13 -15.24 -11.03
N MET A 251 -6.26 -14.60 -10.21
CA MET A 251 -5.00 -14.04 -10.71
C MET A 251 -4.09 -15.04 -11.43
N PRO A 252 -3.90 -16.30 -10.96
CA PRO A 252 -3.09 -17.28 -11.70
C PRO A 252 -3.66 -17.58 -13.10
N MET A 253 -5.00 -17.61 -13.23
CA MET A 253 -5.67 -17.85 -14.52
C MET A 253 -5.49 -16.65 -15.46
N ILE A 254 -5.64 -15.43 -14.92
CA ILE A 254 -5.40 -14.19 -15.66
C ILE A 254 -3.95 -14.15 -16.18
N ALA A 255 -2.97 -14.52 -15.34
CA ALA A 255 -1.56 -14.53 -15.73
C ALA A 255 -1.28 -15.52 -16.88
N LEU A 256 -1.80 -16.75 -16.80
CA LEU A 256 -1.66 -17.75 -17.87
C LEU A 256 -2.34 -17.31 -19.17
N GLU A 257 -3.52 -16.69 -19.09
CA GLU A 257 -4.27 -16.21 -20.25
C GLU A 257 -3.59 -15.02 -20.93
N ILE A 258 -2.94 -14.13 -20.17
CA ILE A 258 -2.16 -13.01 -20.74
C ILE A 258 -0.98 -13.56 -21.55
N ASP A 259 -0.22 -14.53 -21.03
CA ASP A 259 0.93 -15.09 -21.78
C ASP A 259 0.50 -15.90 -23.00
N ALA A 260 -0.63 -16.62 -22.92
CA ALA A 260 -1.20 -17.36 -24.05
C ALA A 260 -1.46 -16.47 -25.29
N ARG A 261 -1.65 -15.16 -25.10
CA ARG A 261 -1.80 -14.15 -26.16
C ARG A 261 -0.43 -13.68 -26.64
N VAL A 262 0.22 -14.49 -27.46
CA VAL A 262 1.62 -14.29 -27.92
C VAL A 262 1.87 -12.91 -28.56
N GLU A 263 0.85 -12.17 -28.98
CA GLU A 263 0.94 -10.83 -29.59
C GLU A 263 1.68 -9.81 -28.72
N TRP A 264 1.62 -9.93 -27.38
CA TRP A 264 2.31 -9.00 -26.47
C TRP A 264 3.84 -8.99 -26.71
N ARG A 265 4.40 -10.11 -27.17
CA ARG A 265 5.84 -10.28 -27.43
C ARG A 265 6.34 -9.33 -28.50
N ASN A 266 5.53 -9.12 -29.53
CA ASN A 266 5.85 -8.29 -30.70
C ASN A 266 5.26 -6.87 -30.61
N SER A 267 4.58 -6.54 -29.51
CA SER A 267 3.99 -5.21 -29.33
C SER A 267 5.06 -4.13 -29.26
N SER A 268 4.92 -3.10 -30.10
CA SER A 268 5.71 -1.86 -30.05
C SER A 268 5.22 -0.88 -28.99
N VAL A 269 4.00 -1.10 -28.46
CA VAL A 269 3.38 -0.26 -27.42
C VAL A 269 3.86 -0.65 -26.03
N LEU A 270 4.09 -1.95 -25.80
CA LEU A 270 4.56 -2.45 -24.51
C LEU A 270 6.08 -2.28 -24.39
N ASN A 271 6.51 -1.66 -23.30
CA ASN A 271 7.94 -1.58 -22.98
C ASN A 271 8.49 -2.91 -22.44
N ASP A 272 9.81 -3.04 -22.42
CA ASP A 272 10.51 -4.25 -21.99
C ASP A 272 10.16 -4.65 -20.54
N SER A 273 9.93 -3.67 -19.66
CA SER A 273 9.53 -3.93 -18.26
C SER A 273 8.20 -4.68 -18.15
N ILE A 274 7.19 -4.28 -18.94
CA ILE A 274 5.89 -4.97 -18.97
C ILE A 274 6.05 -6.37 -19.57
N LYS A 275 6.83 -6.49 -20.65
CA LYS A 275 7.13 -7.78 -21.29
C LYS A 275 7.79 -8.77 -20.32
N SER A 276 8.84 -8.36 -19.62
CA SER A 276 9.49 -9.18 -18.58
C SER A 276 8.52 -9.59 -17.47
N ARG A 277 7.59 -8.71 -17.08
CA ARG A 277 6.60 -9.05 -16.04
C ARG A 277 5.61 -10.10 -16.50
N ILE A 278 5.14 -10.06 -17.75
CA ILE A 278 4.25 -11.08 -18.30
C ILE A 278 4.92 -12.46 -18.24
N GLU A 279 6.21 -12.55 -18.58
CA GLU A 279 6.97 -13.80 -18.45
C GLU A 279 7.04 -14.31 -17.00
N ILE A 280 7.39 -13.42 -16.06
CA ILE A 280 7.45 -13.79 -14.64
C ILE A 280 6.07 -14.22 -14.13
N TRP A 281 4.99 -13.56 -14.59
CA TRP A 281 3.63 -13.90 -14.21
C TRP A 281 3.21 -15.29 -14.69
N ASP A 282 3.50 -15.62 -15.96
CA ASP A 282 3.25 -16.96 -16.49
C ASP A 282 3.95 -18.03 -15.66
N GLN A 283 5.24 -17.84 -15.39
CA GLN A 283 6.00 -18.82 -14.63
C GLN A 283 5.51 -18.96 -13.19
N ALA A 284 5.26 -17.85 -12.49
CA ALA A 284 4.70 -17.88 -11.14
C ALA A 284 3.32 -18.56 -11.12
N ALA A 285 2.50 -18.36 -12.15
CA ALA A 285 1.20 -19.03 -12.28
C ALA A 285 1.35 -20.54 -12.55
N ARG A 286 2.29 -20.96 -13.40
CA ARG A 286 2.60 -22.38 -13.62
C ARG A 286 3.08 -23.05 -12.33
N ARG A 287 3.97 -22.41 -11.57
CA ARG A 287 4.42 -22.93 -10.27
C ARG A 287 3.32 -22.96 -9.22
N THR A 288 2.36 -22.04 -9.27
CA THR A 288 1.16 -22.10 -8.43
C THR A 288 0.34 -23.37 -8.69
N ARG A 289 0.29 -23.87 -9.93
CA ARG A 289 -0.40 -25.13 -10.27
C ARG A 289 0.26 -26.37 -9.66
N GLU A 290 1.56 -26.32 -9.38
CA GLU A 290 2.28 -27.44 -8.74
C GLU A 290 1.88 -27.61 -7.26
N LYS A 291 1.57 -26.51 -6.56
CA LYS A 291 1.12 -26.52 -5.15
C LYS A 291 -0.09 -25.60 -4.94
N THR A 292 -1.21 -25.92 -5.57
CA THR A 292 -2.37 -25.01 -5.64
C THR A 292 -3.00 -24.66 -4.29
N PHE A 293 -3.07 -25.59 -3.34
CA PHE A 293 -3.80 -25.35 -2.08
C PHE A 293 -2.98 -24.61 -1.03
N LEU A 294 -1.73 -25.02 -0.80
CA LEU A 294 -0.87 -24.50 0.28
C LEU A 294 0.28 -23.60 -0.22
N GLY A 295 0.53 -23.57 -1.53
CA GLY A 295 1.64 -22.83 -2.11
C GLY A 295 3.02 -23.38 -1.74
N TRP A 296 4.05 -22.58 -1.99
CA TRP A 296 5.45 -22.93 -1.81
C TRP A 296 6.06 -22.52 -0.47
N GLY A 297 5.26 -21.94 0.43
CA GLY A 297 5.69 -21.38 1.71
C GLY A 297 5.91 -19.87 1.64
N LEU A 298 5.71 -19.18 2.77
CA LEU A 298 5.88 -17.73 2.87
C LEU A 298 7.32 -17.30 2.52
N ASP A 299 7.43 -16.22 1.75
CA ASP A 299 8.67 -15.63 1.21
C ASP A 299 9.49 -16.57 0.30
N SER A 300 8.86 -17.58 -0.29
CA SER A 300 9.54 -18.57 -1.15
C SER A 300 9.90 -18.06 -2.55
N ALA A 301 9.27 -16.98 -3.04
CA ALA A 301 9.45 -16.49 -4.42
C ALA A 301 10.93 -16.19 -4.76
N ARG A 302 11.69 -15.69 -3.79
CA ARG A 302 13.11 -15.33 -3.98
C ARG A 302 14.05 -16.53 -4.03
N ALA A 303 13.66 -17.64 -3.41
CA ALA A 303 14.45 -18.87 -3.36
C ALA A 303 14.05 -19.87 -4.44
N MET A 304 12.99 -19.60 -5.19
CA MET A 304 12.52 -20.51 -6.22
C MET A 304 13.52 -20.55 -7.40
N PRO A 305 14.10 -21.72 -7.73
CA PRO A 305 15.06 -21.82 -8.81
C PRO A 305 14.39 -21.66 -10.18
N ASN A 306 15.04 -20.87 -11.04
CA ASN A 306 14.77 -20.90 -12.48
C ASN A 306 15.19 -22.28 -13.03
N ARG A 307 14.31 -22.97 -13.77
CA ARG A 307 14.54 -24.30 -14.36
C ARG A 307 15.25 -24.25 -15.74
N GLY A 308 16.05 -23.22 -16.01
CA GLY A 308 16.66 -22.97 -17.32
C GLY A 308 15.73 -22.30 -18.32
N GLU A 309 14.65 -21.69 -17.83
CA GLU A 309 13.67 -20.94 -18.61
C GLU A 309 14.32 -19.64 -19.12
N LEU A 310 14.38 -19.51 -20.45
CA LEU A 310 14.93 -18.36 -21.16
C LEU A 310 13.90 -17.23 -21.25
N SER A 311 14.36 -15.98 -21.13
CA SER A 311 13.51 -14.83 -21.46
C SER A 311 13.35 -14.71 -22.98
N TYR A 312 12.17 -14.31 -23.44
CA TYR A 312 11.94 -13.92 -24.83
C TYR A 312 12.80 -12.71 -25.23
N LEU A 313 13.16 -11.85 -24.28
CA LEU A 313 14.07 -10.74 -24.52
C LEU A 313 15.51 -11.21 -24.78
N ALA A 314 15.85 -12.49 -24.57
CA ALA A 314 17.21 -13.00 -24.76
C ALA A 314 17.75 -12.76 -26.18
N ALA A 315 16.88 -12.78 -27.20
CA ALA A 315 17.27 -12.57 -28.59
C ALA A 315 17.70 -11.12 -28.89
N THR A 316 17.09 -10.14 -28.23
CA THR A 316 17.38 -8.71 -28.43
C THR A 316 18.25 -8.10 -27.33
N ARG A 317 18.33 -8.79 -26.17
CA ARG A 317 19.04 -8.39 -24.96
C ARG A 317 19.75 -9.61 -24.36
N PRO A 318 20.98 -9.93 -24.83
CA PRO A 318 21.75 -11.08 -24.33
C PRO A 318 21.99 -11.07 -22.81
N TYR A 319 22.03 -9.88 -22.21
CA TYR A 319 22.16 -9.70 -20.75
C TYR A 319 20.90 -10.08 -19.95
N ALA A 320 19.73 -10.14 -20.59
CA ALA A 320 18.46 -10.55 -19.98
C ALA A 320 18.12 -12.03 -20.28
N ARG A 321 19.13 -12.86 -20.57
CA ARG A 321 18.95 -14.22 -21.10
C ARG A 321 18.07 -15.12 -20.22
N TYR A 322 18.12 -14.97 -18.90
CA TYR A 322 17.39 -15.79 -17.95
C TYR A 322 16.42 -14.95 -17.13
N ILE A 323 15.31 -15.56 -16.73
CA ILE A 323 14.40 -14.97 -15.76
C ILE A 323 15.01 -15.15 -14.36
N HIS A 324 15.72 -14.14 -13.88
CA HIS A 324 16.62 -14.28 -12.74
C HIS A 324 15.94 -14.57 -11.39
N HIS A 325 14.64 -14.30 -11.24
CA HIS A 325 13.88 -14.54 -10.01
C HIS A 325 12.37 -14.57 -10.29
N LEU A 326 11.65 -15.48 -9.63
CA LEU A 326 10.19 -15.64 -9.73
C LEU A 326 9.46 -14.67 -8.80
N HIS A 327 9.82 -13.40 -8.88
CA HIS A 327 9.26 -12.34 -8.06
C HIS A 327 8.26 -11.54 -8.87
N PRO A 328 6.94 -11.84 -8.81
CA PRO A 328 6.01 -11.43 -9.86
C PRO A 328 5.70 -9.93 -9.87
N HIS A 329 6.11 -9.13 -8.89
CA HIS A 329 5.65 -7.72 -8.77
C HIS A 329 4.11 -7.58 -8.83
N ASN A 330 3.40 -8.66 -8.47
CA ASN A 330 1.96 -8.80 -8.48
C ASN A 330 1.58 -9.55 -7.20
N GLY A 331 1.06 -8.81 -6.22
CA GLY A 331 0.77 -9.27 -4.88
C GLY A 331 -0.22 -10.42 -4.85
N PRO A 332 -1.39 -10.34 -5.53
CA PRO A 332 -2.29 -11.47 -5.62
C PRO A 332 -1.64 -12.74 -6.16
N LEU A 333 -0.85 -12.63 -7.24
CA LEU A 333 -0.15 -13.78 -7.82
C LEU A 333 0.92 -14.32 -6.85
N GLN A 334 1.65 -13.45 -6.16
CA GLN A 334 2.63 -13.85 -5.15
C GLN A 334 1.96 -14.57 -3.97
N ILE A 335 0.80 -14.09 -3.51
CA ILE A 335 0.03 -14.74 -2.44
C ILE A 335 -0.39 -16.14 -2.87
N TRP A 336 -0.91 -16.30 -4.09
CA TRP A 336 -1.20 -17.62 -4.65
C TRP A 336 0.02 -18.53 -4.71
N PHE A 337 1.14 -18.03 -5.24
CA PHE A 337 2.36 -18.79 -5.39
C PHE A 337 2.89 -19.28 -4.03
N GLU A 338 2.89 -18.42 -3.01
CA GLU A 338 3.52 -18.73 -1.72
C GLU A 338 2.58 -19.40 -0.72
N THR A 339 1.30 -19.07 -0.73
CA THR A 339 0.31 -19.50 0.28
C THR A 339 -0.88 -20.26 -0.30
N GLY A 340 -0.92 -20.42 -1.62
CA GLY A 340 -1.97 -21.16 -2.33
C GLY A 340 -3.36 -20.56 -2.23
N ALA A 341 -4.34 -21.37 -2.60
CA ALA A 341 -5.77 -21.06 -2.50
C ALA A 341 -6.17 -20.74 -1.05
N ALA A 342 -5.52 -21.36 -0.05
CA ALA A 342 -5.77 -21.09 1.35
C ALA A 342 -5.49 -19.62 1.70
N GLY A 343 -4.29 -19.12 1.41
CA GLY A 343 -3.96 -17.72 1.68
C GLY A 343 -4.74 -16.73 0.81
N ALA A 344 -5.02 -17.08 -0.45
CA ALA A 344 -5.89 -16.27 -1.31
C ALA A 344 -7.32 -16.16 -0.75
N ALA A 345 -7.90 -17.26 -0.25
CA ALA A 345 -9.23 -17.26 0.37
C ALA A 345 -9.26 -16.41 1.66
N MET A 346 -8.21 -16.47 2.48
CA MET A 346 -8.08 -15.63 3.68
C MET A 346 -8.03 -14.13 3.31
N LEU A 347 -7.34 -13.78 2.22
CA LEU A 347 -7.30 -12.42 1.70
C LEU A 347 -8.68 -11.95 1.18
N VAL A 348 -9.38 -12.79 0.42
CA VAL A 348 -10.75 -12.47 -0.06
C VAL A 348 -11.71 -12.30 1.13
N PHE A 349 -11.58 -13.12 2.16
CA PHE A 349 -12.36 -12.98 3.39
C PHE A 349 -12.05 -11.66 4.13
N LEU A 350 -10.77 -11.26 4.18
CA LEU A 350 -10.37 -9.96 4.70
C LEU A 350 -11.07 -8.83 3.92
N PHE A 351 -11.13 -8.92 2.60
CA PHE A 351 -11.82 -7.94 1.75
C PHE A 351 -13.30 -7.87 2.11
N ALA A 352 -14.00 -9.01 2.23
CA ALA A 352 -15.41 -9.02 2.63
C ALA A 352 -15.67 -8.31 3.98
N LEU A 353 -14.75 -8.46 4.95
CA LEU A 353 -14.87 -7.78 6.24
C LEU A 353 -14.61 -6.28 6.16
N PHE A 354 -13.68 -5.84 5.32
CA PHE A 354 -13.49 -4.42 5.00
C PHE A 354 -14.74 -3.84 4.32
N ALA A 355 -15.31 -4.55 3.33
CA ALA A 355 -16.54 -4.14 2.67
C ALA A 355 -17.66 -3.95 3.70
N ARG A 356 -17.84 -4.90 4.62
CA ARG A 356 -18.82 -4.79 5.72
C ARG A 356 -18.61 -3.53 6.57
N ARG A 357 -17.36 -3.20 6.93
CA ARG A 357 -17.04 -1.98 7.69
C ARG A 357 -17.34 -0.71 6.90
N LEU A 358 -17.00 -0.67 5.61
CA LEU A 358 -17.26 0.48 4.74
C LEU A 358 -18.77 0.68 4.52
N CYS A 359 -19.53 -0.40 4.28
CA CYS A 359 -20.98 -0.33 4.08
C CYS A 359 -21.75 0.10 5.34
N ALA A 360 -21.23 -0.24 6.52
CA ALA A 360 -21.78 0.18 7.80
C ALA A 360 -21.42 1.63 8.16
N TRP A 361 -20.51 2.28 7.42
CA TRP A 361 -20.11 3.65 7.71
C TRP A 361 -21.22 4.65 7.35
N ARG A 362 -21.60 5.50 8.32
CA ARG A 362 -22.76 6.41 8.17
C ARG A 362 -22.48 7.59 7.24
N ASP A 363 -21.26 8.12 7.27
CA ASP A 363 -20.88 9.25 6.42
C ASP A 363 -20.53 8.78 5.01
N THR A 364 -21.38 9.09 4.02
CA THR A 364 -21.22 8.59 2.65
C THR A 364 -19.94 9.10 1.98
N THR A 365 -19.52 10.34 2.26
CA THR A 365 -18.26 10.91 1.77
C THR A 365 -17.06 10.14 2.33
N GLY A 366 -17.06 9.87 3.64
CA GLY A 366 -16.06 9.02 4.29
C GLY A 366 -16.03 7.61 3.70
N ALA A 367 -17.17 6.95 3.53
CA ALA A 367 -17.23 5.61 2.93
C ALA A 367 -16.65 5.57 1.51
N ARG A 368 -16.95 6.57 0.68
CA ARG A 368 -16.36 6.73 -0.67
C ARG A 368 -14.86 6.96 -0.62
N PHE A 369 -14.38 7.80 0.28
CA PHE A 369 -12.95 8.03 0.48
C PHE A 369 -12.22 6.75 0.90
N GLY A 370 -12.76 6.00 1.86
CA GLY A 370 -12.19 4.72 2.27
C GLY A 370 -12.13 3.70 1.13
N THR A 371 -13.20 3.63 0.33
CA THR A 371 -13.26 2.77 -0.88
C THR A 371 -12.23 3.19 -1.93
N PHE A 372 -12.05 4.50 -2.13
CA PHE A 372 -11.05 5.05 -3.03
C PHE A 372 -9.63 4.66 -2.60
N ILE A 373 -9.25 4.91 -1.34
CA ILE A 373 -7.91 4.55 -0.85
C ILE A 373 -7.67 3.05 -0.93
N TRP A 374 -8.68 2.23 -0.62
CA TRP A 374 -8.60 0.78 -0.79
C TRP A 374 -8.23 0.41 -2.23
N ALA A 375 -8.97 0.94 -3.20
CA ALA A 375 -8.76 0.61 -4.60
C ALA A 375 -7.37 1.05 -5.09
N VAL A 376 -6.91 2.24 -4.71
CA VAL A 376 -5.55 2.71 -5.03
C VAL A 376 -4.49 1.80 -4.41
N ALA A 377 -4.63 1.47 -3.13
CA ALA A 377 -3.70 0.58 -2.44
C ALA A 377 -3.67 -0.81 -3.09
N PHE A 378 -4.84 -1.34 -3.50
CA PHE A 378 -4.94 -2.60 -4.22
C PHE A 378 -4.26 -2.54 -5.59
N LEU A 379 -4.47 -1.48 -6.37
CA LEU A 379 -3.81 -1.27 -7.67
C LEU A 379 -2.28 -1.27 -7.54
N TYR A 380 -1.74 -0.67 -6.47
CA TYR A 380 -0.29 -0.71 -6.19
C TYR A 380 0.23 -2.13 -5.94
N THR A 381 -0.62 -3.04 -5.44
CA THR A 381 -0.20 -4.44 -5.29
C THR A 381 -0.08 -5.18 -6.62
N LEU A 382 -0.74 -4.74 -7.70
CA LEU A 382 -0.82 -5.50 -8.95
C LEU A 382 0.44 -5.42 -9.82
N SER A 383 1.27 -4.38 -9.67
CA SER A 383 2.28 -4.08 -10.70
C SER A 383 3.61 -3.52 -10.19
N ILE A 384 3.77 -3.28 -8.89
CA ILE A 384 4.88 -2.43 -8.42
C ILE A 384 5.97 -3.22 -7.71
N TRP A 385 5.66 -3.91 -6.61
CA TRP A 385 6.69 -4.58 -5.79
C TRP A 385 6.21 -5.92 -5.23
N GLY A 386 7.15 -6.59 -4.56
CA GLY A 386 6.83 -7.77 -3.77
C GLY A 386 5.94 -7.45 -2.62
N ILE A 387 4.86 -8.21 -2.46
CA ILE A 387 3.90 -7.96 -1.40
C ILE A 387 4.52 -8.13 -0.01
N TRP A 388 5.57 -8.95 0.14
CA TRP A 388 6.28 -9.17 1.41
C TRP A 388 7.49 -8.27 1.63
N GLN A 389 7.72 -7.27 0.77
CA GLN A 389 8.68 -6.24 1.10
C GLN A 389 8.16 -5.45 2.31
N THR A 390 8.92 -5.48 3.39
CA THR A 390 8.44 -5.02 4.70
C THR A 390 8.03 -3.56 4.65
N TRP A 391 8.81 -2.71 4.01
CA TRP A 391 8.48 -1.31 3.81
C TRP A 391 7.18 -1.10 3.02
N PHE A 392 6.87 -1.98 2.06
CA PHE A 392 5.65 -1.89 1.26
C PHE A 392 4.43 -2.31 2.09
N VAL A 393 4.54 -3.40 2.86
CA VAL A 393 3.52 -3.80 3.84
C VAL A 393 3.24 -2.67 4.84
N SER A 394 4.30 -2.03 5.37
CA SER A 394 4.17 -0.88 6.27
C SER A 394 3.45 0.30 5.62
N THR A 395 3.75 0.60 4.36
CA THR A 395 3.05 1.63 3.58
C THR A 395 1.57 1.31 3.41
N LEU A 396 1.21 0.06 3.08
CA LEU A 396 -0.19 -0.36 2.94
C LEU A 396 -0.94 -0.28 4.29
N CYS A 397 -0.30 -0.74 5.36
CA CYS A 397 -0.77 -0.63 6.73
C CYS A 397 -1.03 0.82 7.13
N PHE A 398 -0.04 1.69 6.89
CA PHE A 398 -0.15 3.13 7.10
C PHE A 398 -1.29 3.74 6.27
N ALA A 399 -1.41 3.40 4.99
CA ALA A 399 -2.47 3.89 4.12
C ALA A 399 -3.87 3.54 4.66
N GLY A 400 -4.06 2.30 5.14
CA GLY A 400 -5.31 1.88 5.77
C GLY A 400 -5.64 2.65 7.05
N VAL A 401 -4.64 2.85 7.91
CA VAL A 401 -4.76 3.63 9.15
C VAL A 401 -5.04 5.11 8.88
N ALA A 402 -4.35 5.72 7.91
CA ALA A 402 -4.54 7.10 7.48
C ALA A 402 -5.89 7.30 6.77
N ALA A 403 -6.36 6.32 6.00
CA ALA A 403 -7.70 6.32 5.42
C ALA A 403 -8.76 6.34 6.53
N TYR A 404 -8.60 5.50 7.55
CA TYR A 404 -9.48 5.50 8.71
C TYR A 404 -9.51 6.87 9.42
N ALA A 405 -8.36 7.52 9.58
CA ALA A 405 -8.28 8.89 10.11
C ALA A 405 -9.05 9.91 9.25
N GLY A 406 -8.91 9.85 7.92
CA GLY A 406 -9.65 10.72 6.99
C GLY A 406 -11.17 10.48 7.04
N MET A 407 -11.61 9.21 7.10
CA MET A 407 -13.01 8.85 7.26
C MET A 407 -13.60 9.39 8.57
N ARG A 408 -12.85 9.32 9.66
CA ARG A 408 -13.22 9.85 10.97
C ARG A 408 -13.32 11.37 10.97
N ARG A 409 -12.34 12.06 10.38
CA ARG A 409 -12.37 13.53 10.19
C ARG A 409 -13.65 13.96 9.48
N LEU A 410 -13.99 13.31 8.37
CA LEU A 410 -15.19 13.62 7.59
C LEU A 410 -16.48 13.37 8.40
N ALA A 411 -16.56 12.24 9.12
CA ALA A 411 -17.74 11.91 9.94
C ALA A 411 -17.97 12.91 11.09
N LEU A 412 -16.91 13.41 11.73
CA LEU A 412 -17.02 14.42 12.79
C LEU A 412 -17.54 15.76 12.25
N GLU A 413 -17.09 16.19 11.07
CA GLU A 413 -17.58 17.43 10.45
C GLU A 413 -19.05 17.34 10.01
N HIS A 414 -19.53 16.18 9.56
CA HIS A 414 -20.95 15.99 9.24
C HIS A 414 -21.82 16.11 10.49
N SER A 415 -21.35 15.59 11.62
CA SER A 415 -22.10 15.61 12.88
C SER A 415 -22.17 17.00 13.51
N ALA A 416 -21.29 17.94 13.12
CA ALA A 416 -21.27 19.31 13.62
C ALA A 416 -22.17 20.29 12.83
N VAL A 417 -22.70 19.86 11.68
CA VAL A 417 -23.54 20.69 10.79
C VAL A 417 -25.04 20.35 10.94
N ARG A 418 -25.37 19.28 11.65
CA ARG A 418 -26.73 18.93 12.07
C ARG A 418 -26.91 19.27 13.54
#